data_AF-A0AAD7BWI1-F1
#
_entry.id   AF-A0AAD7BWI1-F1
#
_cell.length_a   1.000
_cell.length_b   1.000
_cell.length_c   1.000
_cell.angle_alpha   90.00
_cell.angle_beta   90.00
_cell.angle_gamma   90.00
#
_symmetry.space_group_name_H-M   'P 1'
#
loop_
_entity.id
_entity.type
_entity.pdbx_description
1 polymer ?
#
loop_
_entity_poly.entity_id
_entity_poly.type
_entity_poly.pdbx_seq_one_letter_code
_entity_poly.pdbx_strand_id
1 'polypeptide(L)'
;MAQPNTESELIAELENYGWPAHATRAYLDSHTNSAEARIQYLRDTLAYVQPQMSNIIGTKPTPANPQPGTYLVEIPNDALSIRIFPGGTTPEQSLLFFDFFNKTPINAPAGYEVRIEGPFGPEHRIPSLEVSFGQTPGPGQEKFATRDGARLRLRRPNHPDFLFDVPSRSSPPRAPLAEPGIGRAVPMM
;
A
#
# COMPACT_ATOMS: atom_id res chain seq x y z
N MET A 1 -4.88 -13.89 -11.63
CA MET A 1 -3.83 -13.24 -12.44
C MET A 1 -3.02 -14.34 -13.12
N ALA A 2 -2.67 -14.18 -14.38
CA ALA A 2 -1.77 -15.13 -15.05
C ALA A 2 -0.41 -15.10 -14.34
N GLN A 3 0.22 -16.25 -14.11
CA GLN A 3 1.57 -16.25 -13.55
C GLN A 3 2.53 -15.61 -14.57
N PRO A 4 3.44 -14.72 -14.13
CA PRO A 4 4.45 -14.16 -15.02
C PRO A 4 5.29 -15.31 -15.60
N ASN A 5 5.35 -15.36 -16.93
CA ASN A 5 5.93 -16.49 -17.67
C ASN A 5 7.13 -16.10 -18.52
N THR A 6 7.43 -14.80 -18.63
CA THR A 6 8.60 -14.29 -19.33
C THR A 6 9.64 -13.74 -18.35
N GLU A 7 10.90 -13.70 -18.80
CA GLU A 7 12.00 -13.12 -18.05
C GLU A 7 11.72 -11.65 -17.67
N SER A 8 11.23 -10.85 -18.62
CA SER A 8 10.91 -9.43 -18.40
C SER A 8 9.79 -9.23 -17.38
N GLU A 9 8.74 -10.05 -17.41
CA GLU A 9 7.65 -9.99 -16.42
C GLU A 9 8.16 -10.35 -15.02
N LEU A 10 8.97 -11.40 -14.90
CA LEU A 10 9.52 -11.83 -13.61
C LEU A 10 10.51 -10.80 -13.04
N ILE A 11 11.32 -10.16 -13.89
CA ILE A 11 12.22 -9.09 -13.46
C ILE A 11 11.42 -7.86 -13.01
N ALA A 12 10.40 -7.44 -13.77
CA ALA A 12 9.53 -6.34 -13.36
C ALA A 12 8.84 -6.63 -12.03
N GLU A 13 8.44 -7.88 -11.80
CA GLU A 13 7.85 -8.29 -10.53
C GLU A 13 8.86 -8.24 -9.37
N LEU A 14 10.10 -8.66 -9.60
CA LEU A 14 11.18 -8.49 -8.61
C LEU A 14 11.46 -7.01 -8.31
N GLU A 15 11.46 -6.14 -9.32
CA GLU A 15 11.57 -4.68 -9.13
C GLU A 15 10.41 -4.14 -8.27
N ASN A 16 9.19 -4.67 -8.43
CA ASN A 16 8.05 -4.30 -7.59
C ASN A 16 8.27 -4.64 -6.10
N TYR A 17 9.09 -5.65 -5.81
CA TYR A 17 9.52 -5.99 -4.44
C TYR A 17 10.80 -5.27 -4.01
N GLY A 18 11.28 -4.28 -4.77
CA GLY A 18 12.50 -3.54 -4.49
C GLY A 18 13.77 -4.35 -4.65
N TRP A 19 13.71 -5.49 -5.33
CA TRP A 19 14.87 -6.31 -5.64
C TRP A 19 15.73 -5.64 -6.73
N PRO A 20 17.07 -5.64 -6.62
CA PRO A 20 17.94 -4.93 -7.55
C PRO A 20 18.02 -5.64 -8.90
N ALA A 21 17.05 -5.40 -9.78
CA ALA A 21 16.96 -6.06 -11.08
C ALA A 21 18.17 -5.86 -12.01
N HIS A 22 18.87 -4.73 -11.91
CA HIS A 22 20.11 -4.52 -12.65
C HIS A 22 21.20 -5.53 -12.21
N ALA A 23 21.28 -5.83 -10.92
CA ALA A 23 22.20 -6.84 -10.37
C ALA A 23 21.74 -8.25 -10.76
N THR A 24 20.43 -8.53 -10.73
CA THR A 24 19.86 -9.80 -11.20
C THR A 24 20.17 -10.06 -12.68
N ARG A 25 20.00 -9.06 -13.55
CA ARG A 25 20.33 -9.17 -14.98
C ARG A 25 21.81 -9.46 -15.18
N ALA A 26 22.69 -8.69 -14.54
CA ALA A 26 24.14 -8.89 -14.62
C ALA A 26 24.59 -10.28 -14.10
N TYR A 27 23.95 -10.77 -13.03
CA TYR A 27 24.17 -12.12 -12.52
C TYR A 27 23.76 -13.18 -13.55
N LEU A 28 22.54 -13.10 -14.09
CA LEU A 28 22.06 -14.06 -15.08
C LEU A 28 22.93 -14.07 -16.34
N ASP A 29 23.32 -12.91 -16.84
CA ASP A 29 24.17 -12.77 -18.05
C ASP A 29 25.56 -13.39 -17.86
N SER A 30 26.08 -13.41 -16.62
CA SER A 30 27.39 -14.00 -16.31
C SER A 30 27.34 -15.49 -15.93
N HIS A 31 26.17 -16.03 -15.57
CA HIS A 31 26.05 -17.39 -15.03
C HIS A 31 25.31 -18.36 -15.96
N THR A 32 24.49 -17.89 -16.90
CA THR A 32 23.78 -18.77 -17.82
C THR A 32 23.29 -18.08 -19.10
N ASN A 33 23.45 -18.77 -20.23
CA ASN A 33 22.87 -18.39 -21.52
C ASN A 33 21.54 -19.10 -21.82
N SER A 34 21.06 -19.97 -20.92
CA SER A 34 19.81 -20.70 -21.10
C SER A 34 18.61 -19.87 -20.61
N ALA A 35 17.69 -19.54 -21.53
CA ALA A 35 16.46 -18.83 -21.20
C ALA A 35 15.63 -19.55 -20.13
N GLU A 36 15.59 -20.88 -20.18
CA GLU A 36 14.83 -21.70 -19.24
C GLU A 36 15.44 -21.65 -17.82
N ALA A 37 16.77 -21.72 -17.72
CA ALA A 37 17.47 -21.57 -16.45
C ALA A 37 17.32 -20.16 -15.85
N ARG A 38 17.28 -19.12 -16.69
CA ARG A 38 17.03 -17.73 -16.26
C ARG A 38 15.63 -17.57 -15.69
N ILE A 39 14.62 -18.06 -16.41
CA ILE A 39 13.22 -18.03 -15.95
C ILE A 39 13.07 -18.79 -14.62
N GLN A 40 13.68 -19.97 -14.50
CA GLN A 40 13.60 -20.74 -13.26
C GLN A 40 14.25 -20.01 -12.08
N TYR A 41 15.47 -19.47 -12.26
CA TYR A 41 16.13 -18.68 -11.22
C TYR A 41 15.29 -17.48 -10.76
N LEU A 42 14.68 -16.76 -11.70
CA LEU A 42 13.82 -15.63 -11.39
C LEU A 42 12.56 -16.03 -10.62
N ARG A 43 11.95 -17.17 -10.96
CA ARG A 43 10.82 -17.73 -10.20
C ARG A 43 11.23 -18.09 -8.78
N ASP A 44 12.37 -18.75 -8.61
CA ASP A 44 12.87 -19.14 -7.29
C ASP A 44 13.21 -17.92 -6.44
N THR A 45 13.83 -16.91 -7.04
CA THR A 45 14.11 -15.62 -6.39
C THR A 45 12.81 -14.93 -5.99
N LEU A 46 11.82 -14.89 -6.88
CA LEU A 46 10.53 -14.28 -6.59
C LEU A 46 9.81 -15.01 -5.44
N ALA A 47 9.82 -16.35 -5.46
CA ALA A 47 9.25 -17.16 -4.39
C ALA A 47 9.96 -16.96 -3.03
N TYR A 48 11.25 -16.58 -3.04
CA TYR A 48 12.00 -16.24 -1.84
C TYR A 48 11.69 -14.81 -1.33
N VAL A 49 11.69 -13.82 -2.22
CA VAL A 49 11.55 -12.39 -1.88
C VAL A 49 10.11 -12.02 -1.53
N GLN A 50 9.14 -12.53 -2.32
CA GLN A 50 7.73 -12.21 -2.17
C GLN A 50 7.19 -12.42 -0.76
N PRO A 51 7.37 -13.59 -0.10
CA PRO A 51 6.88 -13.78 1.27
C PRO A 51 7.60 -12.89 2.27
N GLN A 52 8.90 -12.62 2.11
CA GLN A 52 9.64 -11.77 3.03
C GLN A 52 9.17 -10.31 2.98
N MET A 53 9.01 -9.75 1.78
CA MET A 53 8.52 -8.37 1.61
C MET A 53 7.04 -8.25 1.93
N SER A 54 6.24 -9.26 1.60
CA SER A 54 4.83 -9.34 2.02
C SER A 54 4.68 -9.40 3.54
N ASN A 55 5.61 -10.07 4.23
CA ASN A 55 5.66 -10.08 5.70
C ASN A 55 6.12 -8.73 6.27
N ILE A 56 6.97 -7.96 5.57
CA ILE A 56 7.45 -6.67 6.09
C ILE A 56 6.44 -5.55 5.85
N ILE A 57 5.78 -5.51 4.68
CA ILE A 57 4.97 -4.37 4.20
C ILE A 57 3.48 -4.73 4.06
N GLY A 58 3.11 -5.98 4.35
CA GLY A 58 1.74 -6.52 4.22
C GLY A 58 1.28 -6.74 2.77
N THR A 59 0.43 -7.73 2.56
CA THR A 59 -0.26 -7.94 1.28
C THR A 59 -1.48 -7.04 1.16
N LYS A 60 -1.65 -6.37 0.03
CA LYS A 60 -2.90 -5.66 -0.28
C LYS A 60 -4.06 -6.66 -0.39
N PRO A 61 -5.26 -6.34 0.14
CA PRO A 61 -6.44 -7.14 -0.11
C PRO A 61 -6.75 -7.21 -1.59
N THR A 62 -7.20 -8.37 -2.06
CA THR A 62 -7.66 -8.58 -3.44
C THR A 62 -9.04 -9.23 -3.44
N PRO A 63 -9.81 -9.17 -4.55
CA PRO A 63 -11.08 -9.89 -4.63
C PRO A 63 -10.95 -11.41 -4.38
N ALA A 64 -9.80 -12.00 -4.73
CA ALA A 64 -9.52 -13.42 -4.50
C ALA A 64 -9.02 -13.72 -3.07
N ASN A 65 -8.54 -12.70 -2.36
CA ASN A 65 -8.06 -12.80 -0.98
C ASN A 65 -8.54 -11.58 -0.18
N PRO A 66 -9.83 -11.52 0.17
CA PRO A 66 -10.37 -10.44 0.97
C PRO A 66 -9.82 -10.54 2.40
N GLN A 67 -9.52 -9.39 3.00
CA GLN A 67 -8.98 -9.33 4.36
C GLN A 67 -10.03 -8.75 5.30
N PRO A 68 -10.46 -9.49 6.34
CA PRO A 68 -11.36 -8.96 7.37
C PRO A 68 -10.78 -7.69 8.00
N GLY A 69 -11.65 -6.72 8.34
CA GLY A 69 -11.20 -5.41 8.83
C GLY A 69 -10.67 -4.49 7.74
N THR A 70 -11.03 -4.74 6.47
CA THR A 70 -10.84 -3.77 5.38
C THR A 70 -12.00 -2.78 5.35
N TYR A 71 -11.69 -1.50 5.16
CA TYR A 71 -12.66 -0.41 5.10
C TYR A 71 -12.41 0.46 3.86
N LEU A 72 -13.45 1.13 3.38
CA LEU A 72 -13.39 2.14 2.33
C LEU A 72 -13.85 3.49 2.87
N VAL A 73 -13.09 4.53 2.58
CA VAL A 73 -13.44 5.93 2.82
C VAL A 73 -13.64 6.58 1.46
N GLU A 74 -14.87 6.98 1.15
CA GLU A 74 -15.18 7.72 -0.07
C GLU A 74 -14.63 9.14 0.03
N ILE A 75 -13.91 9.58 -1.01
CA ILE A 75 -13.37 10.94 -1.07
C ILE A 75 -14.42 11.83 -1.76
N PRO A 76 -14.92 12.90 -1.10
CA PRO A 76 -15.91 13.78 -1.69
C PRO A 76 -15.44 14.42 -2.99
N ASN A 77 -16.32 14.40 -3.99
CA ASN A 77 -16.09 14.95 -5.33
C ASN A 77 -14.87 14.32 -6.03
N ASP A 78 -14.56 13.07 -5.71
CA ASP A 78 -13.51 12.28 -6.35
C ASP A 78 -14.08 10.96 -6.86
N ALA A 79 -13.43 10.38 -7.87
CA ALA A 79 -13.69 9.00 -8.29
C ALA A 79 -12.88 7.97 -7.47
N LEU A 80 -11.97 8.46 -6.62
CA LEU A 80 -11.12 7.65 -5.78
C LEU A 80 -11.72 7.47 -4.38
N SER A 81 -11.43 6.31 -3.79
CA SER A 81 -11.64 6.02 -2.37
C SER A 81 -10.30 5.73 -1.70
N ILE A 82 -10.23 5.88 -0.37
CA ILE A 82 -9.11 5.38 0.43
C ILE A 82 -9.52 4.04 1.00
N ARG A 83 -8.74 3.01 0.72
CA ARG A 83 -8.97 1.68 1.30
C ARG A 83 -7.99 1.46 2.43
N ILE A 84 -8.52 1.16 3.61
CA ILE A 84 -7.77 0.92 4.84
C ILE A 84 -7.87 -0.57 5.16
N PHE A 85 -6.76 -1.23 5.48
CA PHE A 85 -6.73 -2.66 5.76
C PHE A 85 -5.69 -3.00 6.83
N PRO A 86 -5.82 -4.15 7.52
CA PRO A 86 -4.88 -4.53 8.56
C PRO A 86 -3.47 -4.69 8.01
N GLY A 87 -2.52 -4.00 8.64
CA GLY A 87 -1.10 -4.11 8.39
C GLY A 87 -0.34 -4.70 9.59
N GLY A 88 0.96 -4.91 9.40
CA GLY A 88 1.85 -5.48 10.41
C GLY A 88 1.74 -7.00 10.56
N THR A 89 2.74 -7.62 11.19
CA THR A 89 2.80 -9.07 11.41
C THR A 89 2.49 -9.47 12.85
N THR A 90 2.43 -8.51 13.76
CA THR A 90 2.29 -8.75 15.19
C THR A 90 1.14 -7.93 15.78
N PRO A 91 0.40 -8.47 16.77
CA PRO A 91 -0.63 -7.73 17.48
C PRO A 91 -0.12 -6.47 18.18
N GLU A 92 1.19 -6.39 18.51
CA GLU A 92 1.78 -5.20 19.13
C GLU A 92 2.02 -4.05 18.13
N GLN A 93 2.15 -4.37 16.84
CA GLN A 93 2.30 -3.40 15.76
C GLN A 93 0.92 -3.07 15.18
N SER A 94 0.08 -2.38 15.97
CA SER A 94 -1.26 -1.91 15.57
C SER A 94 -1.23 -0.88 14.44
N LEU A 95 -0.66 -1.27 13.31
CA LEU A 95 -0.56 -0.53 12.08
C LEU A 95 -1.74 -0.91 11.21
N LEU A 96 -2.28 0.11 10.54
CA LEU A 96 -3.19 -0.05 9.43
C LEU A 96 -2.48 0.48 8.21
N PHE A 97 -2.60 -0.27 7.13
CA PHE A 97 -2.16 0.17 5.83
C PHE A 97 -3.32 0.79 5.08
N PHE A 98 -3.00 1.76 4.23
CA PHE A 98 -4.00 2.29 3.32
C PHE A 98 -3.40 2.61 1.96
N ASP A 99 -4.26 2.58 0.95
CA ASP A 99 -3.95 2.96 -0.42
C ASP A 99 -5.10 3.76 -1.07
N PHE A 100 -4.80 4.38 -2.21
CA PHE A 100 -5.81 4.96 -3.09
C PHE A 100 -6.39 3.85 -3.97
N PHE A 101 -7.71 3.87 -4.13
CA PHE A 101 -8.44 2.77 -4.74
C PHE A 101 -9.52 3.27 -5.69
N ASN A 102 -9.58 2.66 -6.87
CA ASN A 102 -10.68 2.81 -7.82
C ASN A 102 -10.90 1.47 -8.52
N LYS A 103 -11.61 0.56 -7.86
CA LYS A 103 -11.76 -0.88 -8.22
C LYS A 103 -10.46 -1.68 -8.20
N THR A 104 -9.33 -1.04 -8.49
CA THR A 104 -7.97 -1.54 -8.32
C THR A 104 -7.15 -0.53 -7.51
N PRO A 105 -6.10 -1.01 -6.82
CA PRO A 105 -5.14 -0.12 -6.16
C PRO A 105 -4.46 0.80 -7.17
N ILE A 106 -4.26 2.06 -6.80
CA ILE A 106 -3.48 3.03 -7.56
C ILE A 106 -2.49 3.74 -6.63
N ASN A 107 -1.43 4.30 -7.21
CA ASN A 107 -0.55 5.20 -6.45
C ASN A 107 -1.26 6.54 -6.22
N ALA A 108 -0.82 7.28 -5.21
CA ALA A 108 -1.30 8.62 -4.93
C ALA A 108 -1.14 9.49 -6.19
N PRO A 109 -2.23 10.12 -6.69
CA PRO A 109 -2.11 11.02 -7.83
C PRO A 109 -1.18 12.20 -7.53
N ALA A 110 -0.64 12.80 -8.58
CA ALA A 110 0.26 13.94 -8.43
C ALA A 110 -0.40 15.08 -7.61
N GLY A 111 0.34 15.58 -6.62
CA GLY A 111 -0.12 16.64 -5.71
C GLY A 111 -1.01 16.16 -4.56
N TYR A 112 -1.32 14.87 -4.46
CA TYR A 112 -2.03 14.32 -3.31
C TYR A 112 -1.05 14.15 -2.15
N GLU A 113 -1.44 14.63 -0.98
CA GLU A 113 -0.66 14.47 0.24
C GLU A 113 -1.54 13.97 1.37
N VAL A 114 -1.09 12.91 2.04
CA VAL A 114 -1.71 12.45 3.28
C VAL A 114 -0.87 12.89 4.45
N ARG A 115 -1.52 13.46 5.45
CA ARG A 115 -0.88 14.03 6.64
C ARG A 115 -1.59 13.52 7.89
N ILE A 116 -0.84 13.32 8.96
CA ILE A 116 -1.40 12.91 10.25
C ILE A 116 -1.60 14.13 11.14
N GLU A 117 -2.78 14.24 11.74
CA GLU A 117 -3.02 15.22 12.78
C GLU A 117 -2.46 14.72 14.11
N GLY A 118 -1.46 15.41 14.63
CA GLY A 118 -0.95 15.17 15.98
C GLY A 118 -1.84 15.89 17.00
N PRO A 119 -2.18 15.27 18.15
CA PRO A 119 -2.96 15.94 19.19
C PRO A 119 -2.21 17.14 19.82
N PHE A 120 -0.88 17.20 19.68
CA PHE A 120 -0.03 18.23 20.31
C PHE A 120 1.18 18.64 19.44
N GLY A 121 1.17 18.35 18.14
CA GLY A 121 2.34 18.53 17.27
C GLY A 121 1.97 19.08 15.89
N PRO A 122 2.97 19.59 15.14
CA PRO A 122 2.74 20.06 13.78
C PRO A 122 2.26 18.92 12.90
N GLU A 123 1.42 19.25 11.92
CA GLU A 123 0.96 18.31 10.92
C GLU A 123 2.14 17.77 10.10
N HIS A 124 2.29 16.45 10.03
CA HIS A 124 3.38 15.81 9.30
C HIS A 124 2.84 15.03 8.11
N ARG A 125 3.50 15.18 6.95
CA ARG A 125 3.24 14.36 5.77
C ARG A 125 3.65 12.92 6.06
N ILE A 126 2.79 11.97 5.71
CA ILE A 126 3.08 10.54 5.79
C ILE A 126 3.70 10.14 4.44
N PRO A 127 5.00 9.79 4.38
CA PRO A 127 5.56 9.19 3.18
C PRO A 127 4.94 7.81 2.94
N SER A 128 4.93 7.34 1.70
CA SER A 128 4.63 5.94 1.44
C SER A 128 5.69 5.05 2.08
N LEU A 129 5.31 3.80 2.38
CA LEU A 129 6.19 2.80 2.94
C LEU A 129 7.37 2.56 2.01
N GLU A 130 7.10 2.43 0.70
CA GLU A 130 8.15 2.24 -0.32
C GLU A 130 9.17 3.38 -0.25
N VAL A 131 8.73 4.64 -0.24
CA VAL A 131 9.63 5.81 -0.11
C VAL A 131 10.39 5.79 1.22
N SER A 132 9.74 5.38 2.31
CA SER A 132 10.38 5.27 3.63
C SER A 132 11.49 4.22 3.66
N PHE A 133 11.41 3.21 2.80
CA PHE A 133 12.44 2.19 2.58
C PHE A 133 13.40 2.53 1.42
N GLY A 134 13.37 3.76 0.91
CA GLY A 134 14.24 4.20 -0.18
C GLY A 134 13.88 3.61 -1.55
N GLN A 135 12.64 3.15 -1.73
CA GLN A 135 12.14 2.54 -2.95
C GLN A 135 11.17 3.48 -3.68
N THR A 136 11.06 3.28 -5.00
CA THR A 136 10.01 3.92 -5.81
C THR A 136 8.85 2.94 -5.95
N PRO A 137 7.61 3.31 -5.59
CA PRO A 137 6.48 2.39 -5.70
C PRO A 137 6.17 2.09 -7.17
N GLY A 138 6.09 0.81 -7.51
CA GLY A 138 5.54 0.37 -8.80
C GLY A 138 4.06 0.76 -8.97
N PRO A 139 3.48 0.65 -10.18
CA PRO A 139 2.10 1.02 -10.42
C PRO A 139 1.10 0.29 -9.50
N GLY A 140 0.33 1.07 -8.73
CA GLY A 140 -0.67 0.55 -7.79
C GLY A 140 -0.09 -0.09 -6.53
N GLN A 141 1.22 -0.06 -6.33
CA GLN A 141 1.88 -0.70 -5.19
C GLN A 141 2.00 0.21 -3.97
N GLU A 142 1.90 1.53 -4.16
CA GLU A 142 2.09 2.50 -3.08
C GLU A 142 1.17 2.21 -1.90
N LYS A 143 1.75 2.18 -0.69
CA LYS A 143 1.04 1.99 0.58
C LYS A 143 1.52 3.02 1.57
N PHE A 144 0.65 3.38 2.49
CA PHE A 144 0.96 4.24 3.63
C PHE A 144 0.64 3.47 4.91
N ALA A 145 1.35 3.79 5.99
CA ALA A 145 1.09 3.21 7.30
C ALA A 145 0.61 4.28 8.27
N THR A 146 -0.35 3.90 9.10
CA THR A 146 -0.88 4.75 10.18
C THR A 146 -1.25 3.89 11.38
N ARG A 147 -1.60 4.52 12.49
CA ARG A 147 -2.07 3.86 13.71
C ARG A 147 -3.59 3.76 13.71
N ASP A 148 -4.10 2.75 14.41
CA ASP A 148 -5.53 2.64 14.76
C ASP A 148 -6.06 3.95 15.38
N GLY A 149 -7.25 4.38 14.95
CA GLY A 149 -7.90 5.57 15.49
C GLY A 149 -7.28 6.91 15.10
N ALA A 150 -6.23 6.92 14.27
CA ALA A 150 -5.60 8.16 13.81
C ALA A 150 -6.56 9.01 12.97
N ARG A 151 -6.47 10.34 13.11
CA ARG A 151 -7.14 11.29 12.22
C ARG A 151 -6.15 11.73 11.14
N LEU A 152 -6.55 11.52 9.90
CA LEU A 152 -5.73 11.83 8.73
C LEU A 152 -6.36 12.95 7.91
N ARG A 153 -5.52 13.72 7.25
CA ARG A 153 -5.89 14.77 6.32
C ARG A 153 -5.35 14.46 4.94
N LEU A 154 -6.23 14.46 3.95
CA LEU A 154 -5.90 14.37 2.54
C LEU A 154 -5.97 15.77 1.92
N ARG A 155 -4.85 16.23 1.39
CA ARG A 155 -4.78 17.44 0.56
C ARG A 155 -4.76 17.04 -0.91
N ARG A 156 -5.53 17.76 -1.73
CA ARG A 156 -5.63 17.55 -3.17
C ARG A 156 -5.58 18.90 -3.89
N PRO A 157 -5.01 18.98 -5.09
CA PRO A 157 -5.03 20.21 -5.88
C PRO A 157 -6.47 20.68 -6.13
N ASN A 158 -6.75 21.97 -5.91
CA ASN A 158 -8.04 22.63 -6.18
C ASN A 158 -9.25 22.08 -5.41
N HIS A 159 -9.03 21.32 -4.33
CA HIS A 159 -10.11 20.83 -3.46
C HIS A 159 -9.84 21.24 -2.02
N PRO A 160 -10.88 21.41 -1.19
CA PRO A 160 -10.69 21.58 0.24
C PRO A 160 -10.01 20.35 0.84
N ASP A 161 -9.23 20.59 1.91
CA ASP A 161 -8.66 19.53 2.72
C ASP A 161 -9.76 18.59 3.20
N PHE A 162 -9.53 17.28 3.07
CA PHE A 162 -10.48 16.25 3.45
C PHE A 162 -9.95 15.49 4.67
N LEU A 163 -10.73 15.48 5.75
CA LEU A 163 -10.37 14.75 6.97
C LEU A 163 -11.05 13.39 6.95
N PHE A 164 -10.38 12.37 7.48
CA PHE A 164 -10.99 11.07 7.71
C PHE A 164 -10.38 10.38 8.92
N ASP A 165 -11.21 9.62 9.63
CA ASP A 165 -10.79 8.86 10.80
C ASP A 165 -10.47 7.42 10.39
N VAL A 166 -9.29 6.96 10.81
CA VAL A 166 -8.88 5.56 10.68
C VAL A 166 -9.63 4.74 11.73
N PRO A 167 -10.24 3.60 11.36
CA PRO A 167 -10.92 2.72 12.31
C PRO A 167 -10.01 2.31 13.47
N SER A 168 -10.58 2.17 14.67
CA SER A 168 -9.90 1.61 15.83
C SER A 168 -10.41 0.19 16.08
N ARG A 169 -9.49 -0.78 16.20
CA ARG A 169 -9.86 -2.18 16.50
C ARG A 169 -10.20 -2.40 17.98
N SER A 170 -9.72 -1.54 18.87
CA SER A 170 -9.74 -1.73 20.33
C SER A 170 -10.71 -0.79 21.06
N SER A 171 -11.48 0.02 20.36
CA SER A 171 -12.46 0.93 20.97
C SER A 171 -13.81 0.81 20.28
N PRO A 172 -14.93 0.99 21.03
CA PRO A 172 -16.22 1.17 20.40
C PRO A 172 -16.12 2.32 19.38
N PRO A 173 -16.87 2.26 18.26
CA PRO A 173 -16.79 3.27 17.20
C PRO A 173 -16.84 4.65 17.84
N ARG A 174 -15.79 5.46 17.63
CA ARG A 174 -15.81 6.85 18.08
C ARG A 174 -17.07 7.45 17.48
N ALA A 175 -17.97 7.96 18.33
CA ALA A 175 -19.16 8.64 17.84
C ALA A 175 -18.67 9.69 16.85
N PRO A 176 -19.12 9.62 15.59
CA PRO A 176 -18.59 10.51 14.58
C PRO A 176 -18.90 11.93 15.03
N LEU A 177 -17.86 12.75 15.14
CA LEU A 177 -18.06 14.20 15.12
C LEU A 177 -18.75 14.44 13.78
N ALA A 178 -20.03 14.81 13.83
CA ALA A 178 -20.83 15.14 12.66
C ALA A 178 -20.36 16.49 12.11
N GLU A 179 -19.10 16.53 11.69
CA GLU A 179 -18.47 17.69 11.09
C GLU A 179 -18.59 17.55 9.56
N PRO A 180 -19.16 18.54 8.87
CA PRO A 180 -19.17 18.59 7.42
C PRO A 180 -17.73 18.46 6.89
N GLY A 181 -17.47 17.48 6.03
CA GLY A 181 -16.16 17.26 5.43
C GLY A 181 -15.29 16.17 6.08
N ILE A 182 -15.79 15.45 7.09
CA ILE A 182 -15.13 14.24 7.60
C ILE A 182 -15.65 12.97 6.91
N GLY A 183 -14.77 12.26 6.21
CA GLY A 183 -15.01 10.96 5.62
C GLY A 183 -15.17 9.86 6.67
N ARG A 184 -16.11 8.94 6.42
CA ARG A 184 -16.32 7.75 7.25
C ARG A 184 -15.80 6.51 6.54
N ALA A 185 -15.03 5.70 7.26
CA ALA A 185 -14.68 4.36 6.82
C ALA A 185 -15.88 3.43 6.95
N VAL A 186 -16.25 2.78 5.86
CA VAL A 186 -17.32 1.77 5.79
C VAL A 186 -16.67 0.39 5.59
N PRO A 187 -17.09 -0.65 6.32
CA PRO A 187 -16.57 -2.00 6.11
C PRO A 187 -16.76 -2.45 4.66
N MET A 188 -15.72 -3.04 4.08
CA MET A 188 -15.82 -3.69 2.78
C MET A 188 -16.37 -5.10 2.99
N MET A 189 -17.51 -5.41 2.35
CA MET A 189 -18.14 -6.74 2.40
C MET A 189 -17.47 -7.74 1.47
#